data_AF-A0A1S1Z4G4-F1
#
_entry.id   AF-A0A1S1Z4G4-F1
#
_cell.length_a   1.000
_cell.length_b   1.000
_cell.length_c   1.000
_cell.angle_alpha   90.00
_cell.angle_beta   90.00
_cell.angle_gamma   90.00
#
_symmetry.space_group_name_H-M   'P 1'
#
loop_
_entity.id
_entity.type
_entity.pdbx_description
1 polymer ?
#
loop_
_entity_poly.entity_id
_entity_poly.type
_entity_poly.pdbx_seq_one_letter_code
_entity_poly.pdbx_strand_id
1 'polypeptide(L)'
;MASGDASFNTARWVRFQQIFNYHLSAGDGVKSIYFKFKDIDGNESKTFMKKIILDTEAPQDIGVSIDVPSNYWTDTKSLKVGVILKAKGAKYYQLGNTSAFHGNKWRIFQDDYVEWDLAPGDDGIRKIYARYRDQAGNLSPIVSTEIIVDRTAPFAGGIKINDESVLMNRQDHQAQLSLQCRQVDSMMIAQDQQFTDAKWEVFSEKKNIYLEDGEGIKRVYVKYKDKAGNETKVYSASITIDTSAPKNIDFKINDGEKTTSDINKKVTLNIEYDDAKLMMISNSSSFRDGKWTQAKSSTSWTLKGEEDGYKHIYIRFKDEAGNVSRPLRATIELKRGF
;
A
#
# COMPACT_ATOMS: atom_id res chain seq x y z
N MET A 1 -0.30 -68.62 35.39
CA MET A 1 1.05 -68.20 34.93
C MET A 1 0.93 -67.52 33.57
N ALA A 2 1.85 -66.63 33.21
CA ALA A 2 1.89 -65.99 31.90
C ALA A 2 3.33 -65.91 31.36
N SER A 3 3.50 -65.91 30.04
CA SER A 3 4.79 -65.96 29.35
C SER A 3 4.71 -65.28 27.98
N GLY A 4 5.82 -64.73 27.50
CA GLY A 4 5.97 -64.23 26.13
C GLY A 4 6.29 -65.34 25.12
N ASP A 5 6.57 -66.54 25.63
CA ASP A 5 6.86 -67.76 24.87
C ASP A 5 5.86 -68.87 25.25
N ALA A 6 5.36 -69.58 24.24
CA ALA A 6 4.44 -70.70 24.37
C ALA A 6 5.00 -71.89 25.17
N SER A 7 6.33 -71.98 25.32
CA SER A 7 6.99 -73.02 26.12
C SER A 7 6.79 -72.86 27.63
N PHE A 8 6.52 -71.64 28.10
CA PHE A 8 6.47 -71.28 29.53
C PHE A 8 7.76 -71.59 30.33
N ASN A 9 8.90 -71.84 29.68
CA ASN A 9 10.14 -72.31 30.33
C ASN A 9 10.65 -71.40 31.46
N THR A 10 10.36 -70.10 31.39
CA THR A 10 10.80 -69.10 32.37
C THR A 10 9.66 -68.61 33.27
N ALA A 11 8.43 -69.09 33.05
CA ALA A 11 7.25 -68.66 33.77
C ALA A 11 6.98 -69.52 35.01
N ARG A 12 6.38 -68.91 36.04
CA ARG A 12 6.04 -69.59 37.29
C ARG A 12 4.55 -69.47 37.60
N TRP A 13 4.02 -70.47 38.30
CA TRP A 13 2.68 -70.38 38.89
C TRP A 13 2.66 -69.31 39.98
N VAL A 14 1.62 -68.49 39.95
CA VAL A 14 1.35 -67.44 40.92
C VAL A 14 -0.10 -67.57 41.36
N ARG A 15 -0.45 -67.06 42.53
CA ARG A 15 -1.85 -67.03 42.98
C ARG A 15 -2.69 -66.27 41.96
N PHE A 16 -3.90 -66.77 41.71
CA PHE A 16 -4.83 -66.15 40.78
C PHE A 16 -5.16 -64.72 41.23
N GLN A 17 -5.15 -63.80 40.27
CA GLN A 17 -5.58 -62.42 40.43
C GLN A 17 -6.46 -62.07 39.23
N GLN A 18 -7.58 -61.38 39.49
CA GLN A 18 -8.48 -60.93 38.43
C GLN A 18 -7.82 -59.88 37.53
N ILE A 19 -6.88 -59.10 38.11
CA ILE A 19 -6.01 -58.17 37.39
C ILE A 19 -4.58 -58.72 37.52
N PHE A 20 -3.97 -59.06 36.39
CA PHE A 20 -2.62 -59.59 36.36
C PHE A 20 -1.73 -58.68 35.51
N ASN A 21 -0.72 -58.08 36.13
CA ASN A 21 0.23 -57.22 35.45
C ASN A 21 1.33 -58.07 34.82
N TYR A 22 1.51 -57.94 33.50
CA TYR A 22 2.55 -58.65 32.75
C TYR A 22 3.47 -57.65 32.05
N HIS A 23 4.77 -57.82 32.23
CA HIS A 23 5.78 -57.00 31.55
C HIS A 23 6.06 -57.57 30.16
N LEU A 24 5.81 -56.77 29.12
CA LEU A 24 6.15 -57.12 27.75
C LEU A 24 7.67 -57.07 27.53
N SER A 25 8.17 -57.87 26.58
CA SER A 25 9.55 -57.74 26.12
C SER A 25 9.76 -56.41 25.41
N ALA A 26 10.96 -55.84 25.57
CA ALA A 26 11.33 -54.58 24.92
C ALA A 26 11.25 -54.65 23.38
N GLY A 27 11.20 -53.47 22.75
CA GLY A 27 11.13 -53.29 21.30
C GLY A 27 9.72 -53.40 20.74
N ASP A 28 9.44 -52.63 19.71
CA ASP A 28 8.11 -52.55 19.09
C ASP A 28 7.76 -53.77 18.24
N GLY A 29 6.48 -53.87 17.88
CA GLY A 29 5.91 -54.91 17.04
C GLY A 29 4.89 -55.80 17.75
N VAL A 30 4.53 -56.90 17.10
CA VAL A 30 3.53 -57.84 17.60
C VAL A 30 4.11 -58.64 18.78
N LYS A 31 3.53 -58.46 19.96
CA LYS A 31 3.78 -59.24 21.17
C LYS A 31 2.69 -60.28 21.36
N SER A 32 3.10 -61.53 21.55
CA SER A 32 2.19 -62.62 21.94
C SER A 32 2.33 -62.88 23.43
N ILE A 33 1.23 -62.85 24.17
CA ILE A 33 1.17 -63.27 25.57
C ILE A 33 0.44 -64.60 25.63
N TYR A 34 1.11 -65.60 26.20
CA TYR A 34 0.57 -66.92 26.48
C TYR A 34 0.25 -67.03 27.97
N PHE A 35 -0.89 -67.62 28.33
CA PHE A 35 -1.25 -67.82 29.74
C PHE A 35 -2.04 -69.11 29.97
N LYS A 36 -1.93 -69.62 31.20
CA LYS A 36 -2.65 -70.81 31.69
C LYS A 36 -3.13 -70.58 33.12
N PHE A 37 -4.21 -71.28 33.47
CA PHE A 37 -4.76 -71.35 34.83
C PHE A 37 -4.56 -72.75 35.39
N LYS A 38 -4.49 -72.85 36.72
CA LYS A 38 -4.39 -74.10 37.46
C LYS A 38 -5.36 -74.02 38.63
N ASP A 39 -6.21 -75.02 38.79
CA ASP A 39 -7.13 -75.10 39.91
C ASP A 39 -6.44 -75.58 41.20
N ILE A 40 -7.23 -75.73 42.28
CA ILE A 40 -6.70 -76.16 43.59
C ILE A 40 -6.24 -77.62 43.59
N ASP A 41 -6.85 -78.47 42.74
CA ASP A 41 -6.54 -79.90 42.61
C ASP A 41 -5.36 -80.15 41.65
N GLY A 42 -4.88 -79.09 41.02
CA GLY A 42 -3.69 -79.07 40.18
C GLY A 42 -3.94 -79.34 38.70
N ASN A 43 -5.20 -79.33 38.25
CA ASN A 43 -5.53 -79.45 36.83
C ASN A 43 -5.19 -78.14 36.11
N GLU A 44 -4.52 -78.25 34.96
CA GLU A 44 -4.16 -77.08 34.13
C GLU A 44 -5.16 -76.86 33.01
N SER A 45 -5.45 -75.59 32.73
CA SER A 45 -6.17 -75.22 31.52
C SER A 45 -5.33 -75.47 30.26
N LYS A 46 -5.99 -75.47 29.10
CA LYS A 46 -5.30 -75.26 27.81
C LYS A 46 -4.53 -73.93 27.82
N THR A 47 -3.56 -73.81 26.91
CA THR A 47 -2.85 -72.55 26.67
C THR A 47 -3.76 -71.55 25.95
N PHE A 48 -3.91 -70.36 26.52
CA PHE A 48 -4.52 -69.21 25.86
C PHE A 48 -3.45 -68.29 25.28
N MET A 49 -3.80 -67.52 24.24
CA MET A 49 -2.89 -66.57 23.60
C MET A 49 -3.62 -65.28 23.24
N LYS A 50 -2.96 -64.13 23.46
CA LYS A 50 -3.40 -62.82 23.00
C LYS A 50 -2.25 -62.11 22.29
N LYS A 51 -2.53 -61.53 21.11
CA LYS A 51 -1.60 -60.62 20.43
C LYS A 51 -1.90 -59.18 20.82
N ILE A 52 -0.84 -58.41 21.03
CA ILE A 52 -0.83 -56.96 21.26
C ILE A 52 0.20 -56.38 20.30
N ILE A 53 -0.05 -55.20 19.72
CA ILE A 53 0.98 -54.46 19.01
C ILE A 53 1.53 -53.46 20.02
N LEU A 54 2.81 -53.63 20.38
CA LEU A 54 3.53 -52.61 21.13
C LEU A 54 4.10 -51.62 20.12
N ASP A 55 3.72 -50.37 20.28
CA ASP A 55 4.19 -49.26 19.46
C ASP A 55 4.51 -48.13 20.43
N THR A 56 5.76 -47.73 20.48
CA THR A 56 6.27 -46.68 21.35
C THR A 56 6.80 -45.49 20.56
N GLU A 57 6.70 -45.53 19.23
CA GLU A 57 7.19 -44.49 18.34
C GLU A 57 6.09 -43.46 18.05
N ALA A 58 6.32 -42.21 18.46
CA ALA A 58 5.45 -41.10 18.09
C ALA A 58 5.49 -40.82 16.57
N PRO A 59 4.41 -40.22 16.00
CA PRO A 59 4.40 -39.77 14.61
C PRO A 59 5.62 -38.90 14.25
N GLN A 60 6.18 -39.12 13.06
CA GLN A 60 7.40 -38.49 12.55
C GLN A 60 7.11 -37.65 11.30
N ASP A 61 8.12 -36.91 10.80
CA ASP A 61 8.00 -36.03 9.62
C ASP A 61 6.76 -35.11 9.71
N ILE A 62 6.63 -34.46 10.86
CA ILE A 62 5.48 -33.64 11.22
C ILE A 62 5.65 -32.19 10.76
N GLY A 63 4.54 -31.52 10.41
CA GLY A 63 4.56 -30.12 9.98
C GLY A 63 3.16 -29.51 9.87
N VAL A 64 3.09 -28.20 10.02
CA VAL A 64 1.87 -27.41 9.80
C VAL A 64 2.25 -26.13 9.06
N SER A 65 1.50 -25.78 8.02
CA SER A 65 1.69 -24.54 7.25
C SER A 65 0.36 -23.93 6.88
N ILE A 66 0.33 -22.61 6.69
CA ILE A 66 -0.84 -21.88 6.23
C ILE A 66 -0.74 -21.75 4.71
N ASP A 67 -1.81 -22.14 4.01
CA ASP A 67 -1.87 -22.12 2.55
C ASP A 67 -2.52 -20.82 2.06
N VAL A 68 -1.69 -19.79 1.94
CA VAL A 68 -2.09 -18.44 1.54
C VAL A 68 -1.05 -17.83 0.60
N PRO A 69 -1.45 -16.91 -0.29
CA PRO A 69 -0.55 -16.34 -1.29
C PRO A 69 0.53 -15.41 -0.69
N SER A 70 0.40 -15.02 0.59
CA SER A 70 1.34 -14.12 1.26
C SER A 70 1.40 -14.41 2.76
N ASN A 71 2.40 -13.87 3.46
CA ASN A 71 2.48 -13.95 4.93
C ASN A 71 1.45 -13.06 5.66
N TYR A 72 0.55 -12.39 4.91
CA TYR A 72 -0.50 -11.53 5.42
C TYR A 72 -1.89 -12.09 5.13
N TRP A 73 -2.81 -11.83 6.05
CA TRP A 73 -4.23 -12.08 5.91
C TRP A 73 -5.02 -10.78 5.99
N THR A 74 -5.73 -10.45 4.91
CA THR A 74 -6.42 -9.15 4.75
C THR A 74 -7.94 -9.27 4.69
N ASP A 75 -8.49 -10.48 4.72
CA ASP A 75 -9.95 -10.65 4.66
C ASP A 75 -10.60 -10.04 5.91
N THR A 76 -11.45 -9.04 5.67
CA THR A 76 -12.21 -8.33 6.70
C THR A 76 -13.47 -9.08 7.14
N LYS A 77 -13.91 -10.05 6.35
CA LYS A 77 -15.16 -10.81 6.58
C LYS A 77 -14.91 -12.14 7.26
N SER A 78 -13.70 -12.66 7.18
CA SER A 78 -13.36 -13.99 7.66
C SER A 78 -11.94 -14.05 8.22
N LEU A 79 -11.77 -14.82 9.30
CA LEU A 79 -10.47 -15.20 9.85
C LEU A 79 -10.16 -16.68 9.58
N LYS A 80 -10.81 -17.25 8.57
CA LYS A 80 -10.67 -18.65 8.19
C LYS A 80 -9.59 -18.81 7.11
N VAL A 81 -8.58 -19.61 7.41
CA VAL A 81 -7.46 -19.92 6.51
C VAL A 81 -7.41 -21.39 6.15
N GLY A 82 -6.81 -21.70 4.99
CA GLY A 82 -6.40 -23.06 4.66
C GLY A 82 -5.14 -23.44 5.43
N VAL A 83 -5.12 -24.65 5.99
CA VAL A 83 -4.00 -25.21 6.72
C VAL A 83 -3.61 -26.54 6.10
N ILE A 84 -2.32 -26.69 5.79
CA ILE A 84 -1.73 -27.95 5.33
C ILE A 84 -1.04 -28.62 6.52
N LEU A 85 -1.37 -29.89 6.71
CA LEU A 85 -0.87 -30.77 7.75
C LEU A 85 0.05 -31.81 7.14
N LYS A 86 1.16 -32.09 7.82
CA LYS A 86 2.12 -33.13 7.43
C LYS A 86 2.40 -34.01 8.63
N ALA A 87 2.29 -35.33 8.47
CA ALA A 87 2.76 -36.31 9.45
C ALA A 87 2.84 -37.70 8.84
N LYS A 88 3.83 -38.49 9.27
CA LYS A 88 3.95 -39.92 8.95
C LYS A 88 3.62 -40.74 10.20
N GLY A 89 2.75 -41.74 10.04
CA GLY A 89 2.31 -42.62 11.14
C GLY A 89 1.22 -42.04 12.05
N ALA A 90 0.76 -40.81 11.80
CA ALA A 90 -0.36 -40.22 12.54
C ALA A 90 -1.70 -40.82 12.13
N LYS A 91 -2.56 -41.13 13.11
CA LYS A 91 -3.96 -41.48 12.90
C LYS A 91 -4.89 -40.30 13.18
N TYR A 92 -4.47 -39.42 14.07
CA TYR A 92 -5.21 -38.24 14.50
C TYR A 92 -4.32 -37.01 14.52
N TYR A 93 -4.94 -35.85 14.35
CA TYR A 93 -4.31 -34.54 14.57
C TYR A 93 -5.19 -33.69 15.49
N GLN A 94 -4.57 -32.68 16.10
CA GLN A 94 -5.28 -31.65 16.86
C GLN A 94 -4.68 -30.30 16.49
N LEU A 95 -5.54 -29.36 16.12
CA LEU A 95 -5.20 -27.97 15.85
C LEU A 95 -5.64 -27.07 17.00
N GLY A 96 -4.96 -25.94 17.16
CA GLY A 96 -5.32 -24.95 18.17
C GLY A 96 -4.68 -23.59 17.88
N ASN A 97 -5.35 -22.52 18.32
CA ASN A 97 -4.79 -21.17 18.33
C ASN A 97 -3.82 -20.93 19.50
N THR A 98 -3.67 -21.92 20.39
CA THR A 98 -2.72 -21.93 21.49
C THR A 98 -2.09 -23.33 21.63
N SER A 99 -0.87 -23.39 22.16
CA SER A 99 -0.15 -24.65 22.39
C SER A 99 -0.78 -25.53 23.49
N ALA A 100 -1.75 -25.01 24.24
CA ALA A 100 -2.49 -25.77 25.26
C ALA A 100 -3.61 -26.64 24.67
N PHE A 101 -4.07 -26.33 23.44
CA PHE A 101 -5.16 -27.04 22.76
C PHE A 101 -6.47 -27.16 23.58
N HIS A 102 -6.70 -26.29 24.56
CA HIS A 102 -7.88 -26.36 25.42
C HIS A 102 -9.17 -26.25 24.60
N GLY A 103 -10.12 -27.16 24.82
CA GLY A 103 -11.39 -27.20 24.07
C GLY A 103 -11.30 -27.73 22.63
N ASN A 104 -10.10 -27.91 22.07
CA ASN A 104 -9.94 -28.46 20.72
C ASN A 104 -10.07 -29.98 20.73
N LYS A 105 -10.69 -30.56 19.70
CA LYS A 105 -10.89 -32.01 19.59
C LYS A 105 -9.83 -32.65 18.70
N TRP A 106 -9.44 -33.88 19.03
CA TRP A 106 -8.72 -34.75 18.11
C TRP A 106 -9.61 -35.06 16.91
N ARG A 107 -9.05 -34.93 15.71
CA ARG A 107 -9.69 -35.22 14.42
C ARG A 107 -8.92 -36.34 13.73
N ILE A 108 -9.59 -37.12 12.89
CA ILE A 108 -8.93 -38.18 12.12
C ILE A 108 -8.05 -37.52 11.06
N PHE A 109 -6.81 -37.99 10.94
CA PHE A 109 -5.90 -37.56 9.88
C PHE A 109 -6.15 -38.41 8.63
N GLN A 110 -6.91 -37.86 7.68
CA GLN A 110 -7.29 -38.47 6.41
C GLN A 110 -6.88 -37.57 5.24
N ASP A 111 -7.13 -36.27 5.39
CA ASP A 111 -6.72 -35.23 4.47
C ASP A 111 -5.61 -34.37 5.10
N ASP A 112 -4.70 -33.88 4.26
CA ASP A 112 -3.66 -32.92 4.65
C ASP A 112 -4.20 -31.48 4.68
N TYR A 113 -5.30 -31.18 4.01
CA TYR A 113 -5.89 -29.84 3.97
C TYR A 113 -7.08 -29.68 4.94
N VAL A 114 -7.07 -28.60 5.71
CA VAL A 114 -8.13 -28.27 6.68
C VAL A 114 -8.38 -26.76 6.72
N GLU A 115 -9.64 -26.35 6.72
CA GLU A 115 -10.00 -24.97 7.05
C GLU A 115 -9.93 -24.73 8.56
N TRP A 116 -9.32 -23.61 8.96
CA TRP A 116 -9.12 -23.25 10.36
C TRP A 116 -9.43 -21.79 10.65
N ASP A 117 -10.18 -21.54 11.71
CA ASP A 117 -10.45 -20.19 12.21
C ASP A 117 -9.31 -19.70 13.11
N LEU A 118 -8.61 -18.67 12.67
CA LEU A 118 -7.59 -17.98 13.45
C LEU A 118 -8.21 -17.36 14.71
N ALA A 119 -7.37 -17.06 15.72
CA ALA A 119 -7.85 -16.41 16.93
C ALA A 119 -8.53 -15.05 16.59
N PRO A 120 -9.71 -14.76 17.17
CA PRO A 120 -10.38 -13.49 16.93
C PRO A 120 -9.59 -12.31 17.51
N GLY A 121 -9.95 -11.09 17.11
CA GLY A 121 -9.41 -9.84 17.66
C GLY A 121 -8.80 -8.92 16.60
N ASP A 122 -8.05 -7.94 17.09
CA ASP A 122 -7.41 -6.91 16.28
C ASP A 122 -6.24 -7.44 15.45
N ASP A 123 -5.77 -6.64 14.51
CA ASP A 123 -4.65 -6.97 13.64
C ASP A 123 -3.38 -7.34 14.44
N GLY A 124 -2.56 -8.21 13.86
CA GLY A 124 -1.33 -8.72 14.47
C GLY A 124 -1.06 -10.19 14.15
N ILE A 125 -0.01 -10.71 14.77
CA ILE A 125 0.44 -12.09 14.54
C ILE A 125 -0.58 -13.08 15.10
N ARG A 126 -0.91 -14.10 14.30
CA ARG A 126 -1.70 -15.27 14.69
C ARG A 126 -0.89 -16.52 14.51
N LYS A 127 -0.97 -17.42 15.48
CA LYS A 127 -0.29 -18.72 15.47
C LYS A 127 -1.29 -19.86 15.41
N ILE A 128 -0.97 -20.84 14.58
CA ILE A 128 -1.65 -22.13 14.55
C ILE A 128 -0.66 -23.17 15.07
N TYR A 129 -1.10 -23.92 16.06
CA TYR A 129 -0.36 -25.04 16.64
C TYR A 129 -0.98 -26.35 16.16
N ALA A 130 -0.14 -27.35 15.91
CA ALA A 130 -0.56 -28.70 15.60
C ALA A 130 0.19 -29.73 16.44
N ARG A 131 -0.49 -30.82 16.78
CA ARG A 131 0.13 -32.05 17.28
C ARG A 131 -0.59 -33.27 16.74
N TYR A 132 0.11 -34.39 16.70
CA TYR A 132 -0.34 -35.62 16.07
C TYR A 132 -0.34 -36.78 17.07
N ARG A 133 -1.20 -37.76 16.82
CA ARG A 133 -1.29 -38.99 17.60
C ARG A 133 -1.47 -40.18 16.68
N ASP A 134 -0.74 -41.25 16.92
CA ASP A 134 -0.93 -42.52 16.20
C ASP A 134 -2.14 -43.32 16.72
N GLN A 135 -2.24 -44.58 16.31
CA GLN A 135 -3.29 -45.49 16.75
C GLN A 135 -3.02 -46.08 18.16
N ALA A 136 -1.75 -46.19 18.58
CA ALA A 136 -1.35 -46.71 19.89
C ALA A 136 -1.47 -45.66 21.01
N GLY A 137 -1.59 -44.38 20.64
CA GLY A 137 -1.74 -43.25 21.55
C GLY A 137 -0.47 -42.41 21.71
N ASN A 138 0.63 -42.70 21.00
CA ASN A 138 1.86 -41.92 21.12
C ASN A 138 1.67 -40.53 20.52
N LEU A 139 2.17 -39.51 21.22
CA LEU A 139 2.01 -38.10 20.85
C LEU A 139 3.28 -37.55 20.22
N SER A 140 3.13 -36.83 19.11
CA SER A 140 4.22 -36.05 18.53
C SER A 140 4.57 -34.83 19.40
N PRO A 141 5.76 -34.23 19.21
CA PRO A 141 6.01 -32.84 19.60
C PRO A 141 4.98 -31.88 18.99
N ILE A 142 4.85 -30.69 19.58
CA ILE A 142 4.01 -29.61 19.06
C ILE A 142 4.79 -28.85 17.98
N VAL A 143 4.15 -28.60 16.84
CA VAL A 143 4.65 -27.72 15.77
C VAL A 143 3.74 -26.50 15.63
N SER A 144 4.24 -25.43 15.01
CA SER A 144 3.46 -24.22 14.80
C SER A 144 3.85 -23.47 13.54
N THR A 145 2.91 -22.67 13.04
CA THR A 145 3.08 -21.71 11.96
C THR A 145 2.37 -20.40 12.31
N GLU A 146 2.70 -19.32 11.63
CA GLU A 146 2.16 -18.00 11.90
C GLU A 146 1.81 -17.21 10.65
N ILE A 147 0.90 -16.25 10.82
CA ILE A 147 0.46 -15.31 9.79
C ILE A 147 0.21 -13.95 10.44
N ILE A 148 0.41 -12.88 9.69
CA ILE A 148 0.09 -11.53 10.15
C ILE A 148 -1.31 -11.17 9.65
N VAL A 149 -2.26 -11.00 10.56
CA VAL A 149 -3.55 -10.40 10.19
C VAL A 149 -3.35 -8.90 10.09
N ASP A 150 -3.58 -8.34 8.92
CA ASP A 150 -3.50 -6.90 8.66
C ASP A 150 -4.64 -6.52 7.72
N ARG A 151 -5.67 -5.90 8.28
CA ARG A 151 -6.89 -5.51 7.56
C ARG A 151 -7.00 -4.00 7.46
N THR A 152 -5.95 -3.29 7.85
CA THR A 152 -5.97 -1.84 8.01
C THR A 152 -5.24 -1.19 6.85
N ALA A 153 -6.00 -0.54 5.98
CA ALA A 153 -5.41 0.23 4.89
C ALA A 153 -4.46 1.34 5.39
N PRO A 154 -3.46 1.73 4.58
CA PRO A 154 -2.66 2.91 4.84
C PRO A 154 -3.53 4.15 5.13
N PHE A 155 -3.03 5.10 5.91
CA PHE A 155 -3.81 6.27 6.32
C PHE A 155 -3.02 7.57 6.20
N ALA A 156 -3.70 8.70 6.44
CA ALA A 156 -3.14 10.04 6.24
C ALA A 156 -2.54 10.23 4.82
N GLY A 157 -3.22 9.65 3.82
CA GLY A 157 -2.85 9.78 2.42
C GLY A 157 -3.11 11.18 1.88
N GLY A 158 -2.27 11.67 0.98
CA GLY A 158 -2.47 12.95 0.30
C GLY A 158 -1.52 13.15 -0.88
N ILE A 159 -1.86 14.10 -1.74
CA ILE A 159 -1.08 14.51 -2.90
C ILE A 159 -1.16 16.03 -3.05
N LYS A 160 -0.04 16.65 -3.43
CA LYS A 160 0.04 18.05 -3.84
C LYS A 160 0.78 18.12 -5.17
N ILE A 161 0.45 19.10 -6.00
CA ILE A 161 1.14 19.39 -7.26
C ILE A 161 1.86 20.73 -7.09
N ASN A 162 3.16 20.78 -7.38
CA ASN A 162 4.00 21.99 -7.32
C ASN A 162 3.78 22.81 -6.03
N ASP A 163 3.84 22.14 -4.87
CA ASP A 163 3.61 22.75 -3.55
C ASP A 163 2.30 23.57 -3.44
N GLU A 164 1.20 23.00 -3.95
CA GLU A 164 -0.15 23.59 -3.94
C GLU A 164 -0.33 24.81 -4.87
N SER A 165 0.56 24.97 -5.86
CA SER A 165 0.33 25.94 -6.93
C SER A 165 -0.98 25.63 -7.68
N VAL A 166 -1.82 26.65 -7.86
CA VAL A 166 -3.08 26.53 -8.60
C VAL A 166 -2.86 26.70 -10.10
N LEU A 167 -1.83 27.42 -10.51
CA LEU A 167 -1.50 27.72 -11.90
C LEU A 167 -0.09 27.26 -12.25
N MET A 168 0.11 26.92 -13.52
CA MET A 168 1.43 26.78 -14.12
C MET A 168 1.42 27.27 -15.56
N ASN A 169 2.55 27.83 -15.99
CA ASN A 169 2.75 28.34 -17.33
C ASN A 169 3.92 27.68 -18.08
N ARG A 170 4.35 26.50 -17.62
CA ARG A 170 5.42 25.76 -18.29
C ARG A 170 4.89 24.98 -19.49
N GLN A 171 5.49 25.22 -20.65
CA GLN A 171 5.17 24.53 -21.90
C GLN A 171 5.62 23.06 -21.94
N ASP A 172 6.50 22.63 -21.04
CA ASP A 172 6.95 21.24 -20.96
C ASP A 172 6.03 20.35 -20.11
N HIS A 173 4.96 20.92 -19.55
CA HIS A 173 3.94 20.23 -18.74
C HIS A 173 4.54 19.41 -17.57
N GLN A 174 5.77 19.70 -17.15
CA GLN A 174 6.40 19.03 -16.04
C GLN A 174 5.86 19.54 -14.72
N ALA A 175 5.43 18.62 -13.86
CA ALA A 175 4.99 18.90 -12.51
C ALA A 175 5.70 17.99 -11.51
N GLN A 176 5.91 18.50 -10.30
CA GLN A 176 6.38 17.71 -9.17
C GLN A 176 5.20 17.40 -8.25
N LEU A 177 5.03 16.12 -7.94
CA LEU A 177 4.12 15.63 -6.94
C LEU A 177 4.82 15.58 -5.59
N SER A 178 4.15 16.07 -4.56
CA SER A 178 4.49 15.83 -3.15
C SER A 178 3.43 14.89 -2.58
N LEU A 179 3.86 13.71 -2.14
CA LEU A 179 3.03 12.57 -1.77
C LEU A 179 3.27 12.23 -0.30
N GLN A 180 2.20 11.90 0.42
CA GLN A 180 2.27 11.52 1.82
C GLN A 180 1.31 10.38 2.09
N CYS A 181 1.74 9.40 2.88
CA CYS A 181 0.90 8.34 3.42
C CYS A 181 1.64 7.64 4.56
N ARG A 182 0.91 7.10 5.54
CA ARG A 182 1.45 6.31 6.66
C ARG A 182 1.13 4.84 6.48
N GLN A 183 2.05 3.98 6.93
CA GLN A 183 1.98 2.52 6.75
C GLN A 183 1.88 2.11 5.28
N VAL A 184 2.52 2.86 4.39
CA VAL A 184 2.51 2.63 2.94
C VAL A 184 3.73 1.82 2.52
N ASP A 185 3.54 0.95 1.53
CA ASP A 185 4.60 0.21 0.84
C ASP A 185 4.72 0.67 -0.62
N SER A 186 3.59 0.77 -1.30
CA SER A 186 3.50 1.12 -2.71
C SER A 186 2.44 2.18 -2.99
N MET A 187 2.59 2.86 -4.11
CA MET A 187 1.66 3.84 -4.64
C MET A 187 1.33 3.53 -6.10
N MET A 188 0.18 4.02 -6.55
CA MET A 188 -0.22 3.98 -7.95
C MET A 188 -0.74 5.36 -8.33
N ILE A 189 -0.24 5.92 -9.42
CA ILE A 189 -0.51 7.29 -9.87
C ILE A 189 -1.08 7.24 -11.28
N ALA A 190 -2.12 8.04 -11.55
CA ALA A 190 -2.75 8.15 -12.86
C ALA A 190 -3.30 9.56 -13.11
N GLN A 191 -3.57 9.89 -14.37
CA GLN A 191 -4.29 11.12 -14.75
C GLN A 191 -5.77 10.87 -15.06
N ASP A 192 -6.18 9.60 -15.12
CA ASP A 192 -7.58 9.19 -15.12
C ASP A 192 -7.99 8.60 -13.76
N GLN A 193 -9.26 8.76 -13.40
CA GLN A 193 -9.77 8.29 -12.11
C GLN A 193 -9.84 6.75 -12.01
N GLN A 194 -9.83 6.05 -13.15
CA GLN A 194 -9.94 4.58 -13.18
C GLN A 194 -8.58 3.88 -13.09
N PHE A 195 -7.48 4.64 -13.06
CA PHE A 195 -6.12 4.10 -13.05
C PHE A 195 -5.87 3.16 -14.24
N THR A 196 -6.40 3.53 -15.41
CA THR A 196 -6.28 2.74 -16.64
C THR A 196 -4.81 2.57 -16.99
N ASP A 197 -4.35 1.33 -17.14
CA ASP A 197 -2.95 0.95 -17.40
C ASP A 197 -1.91 1.40 -16.35
N ALA A 198 -2.33 2.02 -15.25
CA ALA A 198 -1.45 2.43 -14.17
C ALA A 198 -0.93 1.20 -13.41
N LYS A 199 0.31 1.30 -12.94
CA LYS A 199 0.99 0.21 -12.21
C LYS A 199 1.35 0.65 -10.80
N TRP A 200 1.34 -0.32 -9.89
CA TRP A 200 1.91 -0.14 -8.56
C TRP A 200 3.42 0.05 -8.67
N GLU A 201 3.94 1.03 -7.95
CA GLU A 201 5.36 1.30 -7.79
C GLU A 201 5.68 1.52 -6.31
N VAL A 202 6.95 1.42 -5.93
CA VAL A 202 7.40 1.69 -4.56
C VAL A 202 7.06 3.13 -4.18
N PHE A 203 6.56 3.32 -2.96
CA PHE A 203 6.21 4.65 -2.48
C PHE A 203 7.42 5.59 -2.44
N SER A 204 7.22 6.82 -2.92
CA SER A 204 8.17 7.93 -2.82
C SER A 204 7.41 9.20 -2.45
N GLU A 205 7.97 10.01 -1.54
CA GLU A 205 7.38 11.28 -1.13
C GLU A 205 7.40 12.34 -2.24
N LYS A 206 8.27 12.17 -3.24
CA LYS A 206 8.37 13.09 -4.39
C LYS A 206 8.42 12.32 -5.69
N LYS A 207 7.72 12.83 -6.70
CA LYS A 207 7.77 12.28 -8.06
C LYS A 207 7.56 13.37 -9.12
N ASN A 208 8.43 13.41 -10.12
CA ASN A 208 8.20 14.25 -11.29
C ASN A 208 7.32 13.50 -12.29
N ILE A 209 6.35 14.19 -12.88
CA ILE A 209 5.45 13.67 -13.90
C ILE A 209 5.31 14.66 -15.06
N TYR A 210 4.80 14.18 -16.18
CA TYR A 210 4.31 15.01 -17.28
C TYR A 210 2.80 14.97 -17.26
N LEU A 211 2.18 16.15 -17.21
CA LEU A 211 0.73 16.28 -17.31
C LEU A 211 0.28 16.08 -18.76
N GLU A 212 -0.97 15.65 -18.95
CA GLU A 212 -1.57 15.58 -20.28
C GLU A 212 -1.47 16.94 -21.00
N ASP A 213 -1.21 16.89 -22.30
CA ASP A 213 -1.00 18.10 -23.10
C ASP A 213 -2.23 19.02 -23.14
N GLY A 214 -1.97 20.31 -23.39
CA GLY A 214 -2.98 21.34 -23.57
C GLY A 214 -3.31 22.13 -22.31
N GLU A 215 -3.96 23.27 -22.50
CA GLU A 215 -4.36 24.18 -21.43
C GLU A 215 -5.55 23.65 -20.61
N GLY A 216 -5.79 24.29 -19.47
CA GLY A 216 -6.91 24.01 -18.59
C GLY A 216 -6.55 23.15 -17.38
N ILE A 217 -7.59 22.69 -16.68
CA ILE A 217 -7.44 21.95 -15.42
C ILE A 217 -6.88 20.55 -15.73
N LYS A 218 -5.73 20.24 -15.14
CA LYS A 218 -5.14 18.91 -15.09
C LYS A 218 -5.31 18.33 -13.71
N ARG A 219 -5.64 17.04 -13.63
CA ARG A 219 -5.88 16.34 -12.36
C ARG A 219 -5.05 15.07 -12.31
N VAL A 220 -4.47 14.83 -11.14
CA VAL A 220 -3.66 13.64 -10.86
C VAL A 220 -4.31 12.90 -9.70
N TYR A 221 -4.47 11.59 -9.86
CA TYR A 221 -5.01 10.69 -8.87
C TYR A 221 -3.90 9.81 -8.30
N VAL A 222 -4.01 9.48 -7.02
CA VAL A 222 -3.14 8.52 -6.36
C VAL A 222 -3.93 7.63 -5.42
N LYS A 223 -3.54 6.36 -5.35
CA LYS A 223 -3.90 5.44 -4.26
C LYS A 223 -2.65 4.77 -3.71
N TYR A 224 -2.73 4.36 -2.45
CA TYR A 224 -1.62 3.77 -1.71
C TYR A 224 -1.98 2.37 -1.26
N LYS A 225 -0.97 1.51 -1.08
CA LYS A 225 -1.12 0.12 -0.65
C LYS A 225 -0.01 -0.26 0.32
N ASP A 226 -0.35 -1.02 1.35
CA ASP A 226 0.62 -1.59 2.29
C ASP A 226 1.22 -2.91 1.77
N LYS A 227 2.01 -3.60 2.62
CA LYS A 227 2.59 -4.91 2.31
C LYS A 227 1.57 -6.05 2.33
N ALA A 228 0.50 -5.89 3.07
CA ALA A 228 -0.58 -6.86 3.17
C ALA A 228 -1.48 -6.83 1.93
N GLY A 229 -1.47 -5.72 1.20
CA GLY A 229 -2.28 -5.47 0.02
C GLY A 229 -3.53 -4.63 0.29
N ASN A 230 -3.68 -4.06 1.49
CA ASN A 230 -4.81 -3.17 1.77
C ASN A 230 -4.61 -1.84 1.05
N GLU A 231 -5.66 -1.36 0.39
CA GLU A 231 -5.62 -0.13 -0.41
C GLU A 231 -6.34 1.02 0.28
N THR A 232 -5.82 2.23 0.09
CA THR A 232 -6.53 3.45 0.48
C THR A 232 -7.68 3.77 -0.46
N LYS A 233 -8.58 4.65 -0.03
CA LYS A 233 -9.38 5.44 -0.98
C LYS A 233 -8.47 6.22 -1.94
N VAL A 234 -9.05 6.68 -3.05
CA VAL A 234 -8.36 7.53 -4.02
C VAL A 234 -8.22 8.95 -3.49
N TYR A 235 -7.04 9.54 -3.64
CA TYR A 235 -6.75 10.95 -3.44
C TYR A 235 -6.50 11.63 -4.78
N SER A 236 -6.70 12.95 -4.86
CA SER A 236 -6.39 13.70 -6.07
C SER A 236 -5.96 15.13 -5.76
N ALA A 237 -5.22 15.71 -6.70
CA ALA A 237 -4.89 17.13 -6.74
C ALA A 237 -5.01 17.63 -8.18
N SER A 238 -5.18 18.94 -8.35
CA SER A 238 -5.27 19.56 -9.66
C SER A 238 -4.46 20.83 -9.76
N ILE A 239 -4.06 21.15 -10.99
CA ILE A 239 -3.40 22.39 -11.37
C ILE A 239 -3.95 22.86 -12.71
N THR A 240 -4.09 24.16 -12.91
CA THR A 240 -4.50 24.72 -14.19
C THR A 240 -3.28 25.10 -15.01
N ILE A 241 -3.16 24.56 -16.21
CA ILE A 241 -2.15 24.96 -17.18
C ILE A 241 -2.69 26.16 -17.96
N ASP A 242 -1.95 27.26 -17.92
CA ASP A 242 -2.20 28.45 -18.71
C ASP A 242 -0.87 28.93 -19.30
N THR A 243 -0.75 28.78 -20.62
CA THR A 243 0.45 29.17 -21.38
C THR A 243 0.20 30.37 -22.29
N SER A 244 -0.98 30.99 -22.18
CA SER A 244 -1.45 32.01 -23.08
C SER A 244 -1.18 33.39 -22.49
N ALA A 245 -0.20 34.10 -23.06
CA ALA A 245 0.01 35.50 -22.71
C ALA A 245 -1.24 36.37 -22.98
N PRO A 246 -1.42 37.49 -22.24
CA PRO A 246 -2.52 38.43 -22.44
C PRO A 246 -2.69 38.86 -23.91
N LYS A 247 -3.95 38.98 -24.36
CA LYS A 247 -4.33 39.21 -25.77
C LYS A 247 -5.23 40.44 -25.93
N ASN A 248 -5.65 40.71 -27.16
CA ASN A 248 -6.53 41.83 -27.53
C ASN A 248 -6.06 43.18 -26.98
N ILE A 249 -4.74 43.40 -27.10
CA ILE A 249 -4.10 44.58 -26.54
C ILE A 249 -4.16 45.73 -27.55
N ASP A 250 -4.91 46.78 -27.23
CA ASP A 250 -4.85 48.08 -27.91
C ASP A 250 -4.15 49.11 -27.01
N PHE A 251 -3.28 49.92 -27.59
CA PHE A 251 -2.46 50.87 -26.84
C PHE A 251 -2.31 52.19 -27.61
N LYS A 252 -2.92 53.25 -27.07
CA LYS A 252 -2.94 54.59 -27.66
C LYS A 252 -2.37 55.62 -26.68
N ILE A 253 -1.69 56.63 -27.22
CA ILE A 253 -1.25 57.82 -26.49
C ILE A 253 -2.23 58.94 -26.82
N ASN A 254 -2.80 59.61 -25.80
CA ASN A 254 -3.79 60.67 -25.94
C ASN A 254 -4.89 60.31 -26.94
N ASP A 255 -5.54 59.15 -26.78
CA ASP A 255 -6.58 58.67 -27.70
C ASP A 255 -6.17 58.60 -29.19
N GLY A 256 -4.87 58.47 -29.47
CA GLY A 256 -4.32 58.33 -30.83
C GLY A 256 -3.87 59.64 -31.48
N GLU A 257 -3.75 60.72 -30.71
CA GLU A 257 -3.13 61.96 -31.20
C GLU A 257 -1.71 61.74 -31.74
N LYS A 258 -1.38 62.42 -32.84
CA LYS A 258 -0.05 62.36 -33.45
C LYS A 258 0.98 63.25 -32.75
N THR A 259 0.51 64.31 -32.09
CA THR A 259 1.35 65.34 -31.49
C THR A 259 0.83 65.73 -30.11
N THR A 260 1.73 66.05 -29.18
CA THR A 260 1.38 66.70 -27.91
C THR A 260 2.24 67.95 -27.71
N SER A 261 1.67 69.00 -27.13
CA SER A 261 2.37 70.24 -26.74
C SER A 261 2.48 70.42 -25.22
N ASP A 262 2.14 69.39 -24.44
CA ASP A 262 2.21 69.44 -22.97
C ASP A 262 3.64 69.72 -22.48
N ILE A 263 3.83 70.90 -21.89
CA ILE A 263 5.14 71.38 -21.42
C ILE A 263 5.74 70.50 -20.32
N ASN A 264 4.91 69.80 -19.55
CA ASN A 264 5.32 68.87 -18.51
C ASN A 264 5.62 67.46 -19.06
N LYS A 265 5.55 67.26 -20.38
CA LYS A 265 5.82 65.99 -21.06
C LYS A 265 4.86 64.88 -20.61
N LYS A 266 3.66 65.26 -20.16
CA LYS A 266 2.64 64.31 -19.70
C LYS A 266 1.74 63.92 -20.86
N VAL A 267 1.42 62.64 -20.91
CA VAL A 267 0.44 62.04 -21.83
C VAL A 267 -0.47 61.10 -21.07
N THR A 268 -1.65 60.85 -21.64
CA THR A 268 -2.55 59.80 -21.16
C THR A 268 -2.37 58.56 -22.02
N LEU A 269 -2.24 57.41 -21.38
CA LEU A 269 -2.18 56.11 -22.05
C LEU A 269 -3.55 55.47 -21.95
N ASN A 270 -4.18 55.19 -23.09
CA ASN A 270 -5.44 54.46 -23.19
C ASN A 270 -5.10 53.03 -23.61
N ILE A 271 -5.58 52.06 -22.82
CA ILE A 271 -5.16 50.67 -22.91
C ILE A 271 -6.39 49.79 -22.84
N GLU A 272 -6.53 48.90 -23.81
CA GLU A 272 -7.46 47.78 -23.79
C GLU A 272 -6.64 46.49 -23.75
N TYR A 273 -7.10 45.49 -23.01
CA TYR A 273 -6.44 44.19 -22.89
C TYR A 273 -7.44 43.16 -22.37
N ASP A 274 -7.22 41.91 -22.75
CA ASP A 274 -7.83 40.75 -22.13
C ASP A 274 -6.80 40.01 -21.28
N ASP A 275 -7.24 39.55 -20.11
CA ASP A 275 -6.50 38.63 -19.23
C ASP A 275 -5.14 39.14 -18.71
N ALA A 276 -4.99 40.46 -18.54
CA ALA A 276 -3.82 41.02 -17.89
C ALA A 276 -4.07 41.35 -16.42
N LYS A 277 -3.20 40.84 -15.55
CA LYS A 277 -3.16 41.21 -14.13
C LYS A 277 -2.21 42.37 -13.88
N LEU A 278 -1.05 42.34 -14.53
CA LEU A 278 0.00 43.33 -14.38
C LEU A 278 0.36 43.94 -15.75
N MET A 279 0.80 45.19 -15.73
CA MET A 279 1.40 45.88 -16.87
C MET A 279 2.74 46.48 -16.48
N MET A 280 3.63 46.63 -17.46
CA MET A 280 4.91 47.30 -17.30
C MET A 280 5.08 48.29 -18.44
N ILE A 281 5.32 49.56 -18.10
CA ILE A 281 5.44 50.69 -19.04
C ILE A 281 6.86 51.25 -18.96
N SER A 282 7.43 51.62 -20.10
CA SER A 282 8.81 52.10 -20.19
C SER A 282 9.00 53.06 -21.38
N ASN A 283 9.91 54.03 -21.24
CA ASN A 283 10.39 54.85 -22.36
C ASN A 283 11.52 54.17 -23.17
N SER A 284 11.89 52.94 -22.81
CA SER A 284 12.92 52.12 -23.48
C SER A 284 12.39 50.72 -23.77
N SER A 285 12.68 50.20 -24.97
CA SER A 285 12.33 48.85 -25.40
C SER A 285 12.93 47.74 -24.53
N SER A 286 13.99 48.04 -23.79
CA SER A 286 14.65 47.10 -22.89
C SER A 286 13.89 46.88 -21.58
N PHE A 287 12.95 47.77 -21.23
CA PHE A 287 12.26 47.78 -19.94
C PHE A 287 13.18 47.74 -18.70
N ARG A 288 14.47 48.11 -18.82
CA ARG A 288 15.44 48.04 -17.70
C ARG A 288 14.97 48.83 -16.46
N ASP A 289 14.33 49.97 -16.66
CA ASP A 289 13.80 50.82 -15.60
C ASP A 289 12.31 50.54 -15.29
N GLY A 290 11.72 49.57 -15.99
CA GLY A 290 10.29 49.25 -15.90
C GLY A 290 9.97 48.47 -14.63
N LYS A 291 8.82 48.76 -14.02
CA LYS A 291 8.28 48.01 -12.89
C LYS A 291 6.93 47.42 -13.28
N TRP A 292 6.67 46.20 -12.82
CA TRP A 292 5.33 45.62 -12.91
C TRP A 292 4.41 46.34 -11.95
N THR A 293 3.30 46.85 -12.46
CA THR A 293 2.21 47.47 -11.69
C THR A 293 0.90 46.79 -12.06
N GLN A 294 -0.14 46.98 -11.25
CA GLN A 294 -1.49 46.50 -11.61
C GLN A 294 -1.90 47.06 -12.98
N ALA A 295 -2.46 46.20 -13.83
CA ALA A 295 -2.96 46.60 -15.13
C ALA A 295 -4.12 47.59 -14.97
N LYS A 296 -4.15 48.64 -15.79
CA LYS A 296 -5.19 49.68 -15.80
C LYS A 296 -5.52 50.03 -17.24
N SER A 297 -6.79 50.33 -17.50
CA SER A 297 -7.26 50.78 -18.82
C SER A 297 -6.83 52.22 -19.16
N SER A 298 -6.43 53.00 -18.14
CA SER A 298 -5.88 54.34 -18.34
C SER A 298 -4.84 54.71 -17.29
N THR A 299 -3.77 55.37 -17.71
CA THR A 299 -2.78 55.95 -16.80
C THR A 299 -2.09 57.17 -17.41
N SER A 300 -1.72 58.15 -16.57
CA SER A 300 -0.81 59.22 -16.98
C SER A 300 0.63 58.70 -17.06
N TRP A 301 1.39 59.18 -18.03
CA TRP A 301 2.79 58.83 -18.24
C TRP A 301 3.63 60.05 -18.61
N THR A 302 4.89 60.07 -18.21
CA THR A 302 5.83 61.15 -18.53
C THR A 302 6.85 60.68 -19.57
N LEU A 303 6.92 61.41 -20.69
CA LEU A 303 7.87 61.16 -21.77
C LEU A 303 9.31 61.50 -21.29
N LYS A 304 10.28 60.67 -21.67
CA LYS A 304 11.70 60.87 -21.32
C LYS A 304 12.42 61.69 -22.39
N GLY A 305 13.41 62.47 -21.96
CA GLY A 305 14.23 63.34 -22.81
C GLY A 305 13.83 64.81 -22.67
N GLU A 306 14.76 65.71 -23.02
CA GLU A 306 14.56 67.17 -22.92
C GLU A 306 14.22 67.84 -24.24
N GLU A 307 14.51 67.19 -25.37
CA GLU A 307 14.25 67.74 -26.70
C GLU A 307 12.85 67.39 -27.20
N ASP A 308 12.32 68.21 -28.10
CA ASP A 308 11.13 67.91 -28.90
C ASP A 308 11.39 66.78 -29.91
N GLY A 309 10.33 66.34 -30.59
CA GLY A 309 10.39 65.28 -31.60
C GLY A 309 9.75 63.97 -31.14
N TYR A 310 10.00 62.89 -31.89
CA TYR A 310 9.34 61.60 -31.67
C TYR A 310 9.75 60.95 -30.36
N LYS A 311 8.76 60.60 -29.54
CA LYS A 311 8.91 59.85 -28.29
C LYS A 311 8.22 58.50 -28.42
N HIS A 312 8.84 57.48 -27.83
CA HIS A 312 8.33 56.10 -27.84
C HIS A 312 8.00 55.65 -26.43
N ILE A 313 6.84 55.00 -26.30
CA ILE A 313 6.43 54.32 -25.08
C ILE A 313 6.26 52.85 -25.41
N TYR A 314 6.81 52.01 -24.57
CA TYR A 314 6.73 50.57 -24.65
C TYR A 314 5.88 50.03 -23.49
N ILE A 315 5.04 49.05 -23.79
CA ILE A 315 4.20 48.39 -22.78
C ILE A 315 4.21 46.87 -23.00
N ARG A 316 4.14 46.11 -21.91
CA ARG A 316 3.90 44.66 -21.92
C ARG A 316 3.05 44.26 -20.72
N PHE A 317 2.35 43.14 -20.84
CA PHE A 317 1.37 42.67 -19.85
C PHE A 317 1.78 41.31 -19.31
N LYS A 318 1.30 41.00 -18.11
CA LYS A 318 1.46 39.68 -17.47
C LYS A 318 0.14 39.26 -16.83
N ASP A 319 -0.26 38.01 -17.06
CA ASP A 319 -1.45 37.41 -16.46
C ASP A 319 -1.20 36.89 -15.03
N GLU A 320 -2.15 36.12 -14.49
CA GLU A 320 -2.05 35.45 -13.19
C GLU A 320 -1.04 34.28 -13.20
N ALA A 321 -0.99 33.51 -14.30
CA ALA A 321 -0.10 32.36 -14.45
C ALA A 321 1.37 32.77 -14.68
N GLY A 322 1.61 34.04 -14.99
CA GLY A 322 2.91 34.64 -15.21
C GLY A 322 3.33 34.75 -16.68
N ASN A 323 2.48 34.42 -17.65
CA ASN A 323 2.79 34.60 -19.06
C ASN A 323 2.91 36.08 -19.40
N VAL A 324 3.86 36.43 -20.27
CA VAL A 324 4.16 37.83 -20.62
C VAL A 324 3.87 38.07 -22.10
N SER A 325 3.09 39.12 -22.39
CA SER A 325 2.81 39.52 -23.77
C SER A 325 4.09 39.96 -24.49
N ARG A 326 4.09 39.90 -25.82
CA ARG A 326 5.07 40.64 -26.63
C ARG A 326 5.01 42.13 -26.27
N PRO A 327 6.14 42.86 -26.31
CA PRO A 327 6.13 44.29 -26.08
C PRO A 327 5.43 45.03 -27.23
N LEU A 328 4.57 45.98 -26.90
CA LEU A 328 3.94 46.90 -27.84
C LEU A 328 4.65 48.26 -27.76
N ARG A 329 4.52 49.05 -28.83
CA ARG A 329 5.07 50.40 -28.95
C ARG A 329 4.02 51.36 -29.48
N ALA A 330 3.91 52.52 -28.86
CA ALA A 330 3.25 53.68 -29.44
C ALA A 330 4.24 54.85 -29.55
N THR A 331 3.95 55.77 -30.47
CA THR A 331 4.79 56.94 -30.75
C THR A 331 3.93 58.19 -30.74
N ILE A 332 4.45 59.27 -30.18
CA ILE A 332 3.88 60.61 -30.27
C ILE A 332 5.00 61.62 -30.55
N GLU A 333 4.71 62.67 -31.30
CA GLU A 333 5.66 63.77 -31.53
C GLU A 333 5.43 64.89 -30.50
N LEU A 334 6.44 65.17 -29.67
CA LEU A 334 6.41 66.30 -28.74
C LEU A 334 6.75 67.59 -29.50
N LYS A 335 5.84 68.57 -29.50
CA LYS A 335 6.02 69.91 -30.09
C LYS A 335 5.61 70.98 -29.08
N ARG A 336 6.56 71.46 -28.29
CA ARG A 336 6.36 72.60 -27.41
C ARG A 336 6.59 73.85 -28.27
N GLY A 337 5.50 74.53 -28.61
CA GLY A 337 5.59 75.82 -29.29
C GLY A 337 6.43 76.78 -28.45
N PHE A 338 7.35 77.48 -29.10
CA PHE A 338 8.15 78.53 -28.47
C PHE A 338 7.32 79.76 -28.15
#